data_AF-A0A8X6Y2A4-F1
#
_entry.id   AF-A0A8X6Y2A4-F1
#
_cell.length_a   1.000
_cell.length_b   1.000
_cell.length_c   1.000
_cell.angle_alpha   90.00
_cell.angle_beta   90.00
_cell.angle_gamma   90.00
#
_symmetry.space_group_name_H-M   'P 1'
#
loop_
_entity.id
_entity.type
_entity.pdbx_description
1 polymer ?
#
loop_
_entity_poly.entity_id
_entity_poly.type
_entity_poly.pdbx_seq_one_letter_code
_entity_poly.pdbx_strand_id
1 'polypeptide(L)'
;MDLDKLSKPCLTEAIAIDLVRTIYGFEVVDIKSMISFNDQNFRIQVSKKHQNPHINNISEDGYTLKIINTFKSSLEGHIDSIHSALNHLSKKGLRVPVPVRNLEGNTWKLETVPLLNEGSRMPRFLHGDFNDLNILAREKSPEPNNRIFVIDVILDFEDMHYGNYVWDIGLMLTHVLMGQHDFGCSRGSWTCISWLFES
;
A
#
# COMPACT_ATOMS: atom_id res chain seq x y z
N MET A 1 2.93 16.41 -15.88
CA MET A 1 3.58 15.10 -15.65
C MET A 1 3.19 14.72 -14.23
N ASP A 2 2.17 13.87 -14.10
CA ASP A 2 1.43 13.69 -12.84
C ASP A 2 2.26 12.96 -11.79
N LEU A 3 2.55 13.69 -10.70
CA LEU A 3 3.19 13.20 -9.48
C LEU A 3 2.24 12.33 -8.61
N ASP A 4 0.97 12.18 -9.02
CA ASP A 4 -0.14 11.69 -8.18
C ASP A 4 -0.48 10.22 -8.31
N LYS A 5 0.27 9.48 -9.12
CA LYS A 5 0.24 8.03 -8.98
C LYS A 5 1.52 7.71 -8.23
N LEU A 6 1.41 7.26 -6.99
CA LEU A 6 2.48 6.58 -6.29
C LEU A 6 1.75 5.44 -5.58
N SER A 7 1.71 4.28 -6.23
CA SER A 7 0.94 3.17 -5.70
C SER A 7 1.74 2.57 -4.56
N LYS A 8 1.17 2.61 -3.36
CA LYS A 8 1.66 1.89 -2.20
C LYS A 8 2.06 0.46 -2.64
N PRO A 9 3.27 -0.02 -2.29
CA PRO A 9 3.65 -1.40 -2.58
C PRO A 9 2.62 -2.37 -2.02
N CYS A 10 2.32 -3.42 -2.77
CA CYS A 10 1.33 -4.44 -2.41
C CYS A 10 1.93 -5.84 -2.58
N LEU A 11 2.97 -6.14 -1.79
CA LEU A 11 3.60 -7.44 -1.75
C LEU A 11 2.89 -8.31 -0.71
N THR A 12 2.82 -9.62 -0.95
CA THR A 12 2.43 -10.59 0.07
C THR A 12 3.61 -10.88 0.99
N GLU A 13 3.29 -11.45 2.15
CA GLU A 13 4.29 -11.93 3.10
C GLU A 13 5.23 -12.97 2.46
N ALA A 14 4.72 -13.83 1.57
CA ALA A 14 5.55 -14.81 0.86
C ALA A 14 6.65 -14.15 -0.01
N ILE A 15 6.30 -13.09 -0.75
CA ILE A 15 7.29 -12.34 -1.53
C ILE A 15 8.23 -11.57 -0.59
N ALA A 16 7.72 -10.95 0.47
CA ALA A 16 8.55 -10.24 1.43
C ALA A 16 9.60 -11.16 2.08
N ILE A 17 9.20 -12.39 2.46
CA ILE A 17 10.10 -13.43 2.97
C ILE A 17 11.17 -13.78 1.92
N ASP A 18 10.77 -13.97 0.66
CA ASP A 18 11.71 -14.30 -0.41
C ASP A 18 12.72 -13.19 -0.67
N LEU A 19 12.30 -11.92 -0.63
CA LEU A 19 13.19 -10.77 -0.72
C LEU A 19 14.19 -10.72 0.44
N VAL A 20 13.73 -10.94 1.68
CA VAL A 20 14.62 -10.97 2.85
C VAL A 20 15.67 -12.07 2.72
N ARG A 21 15.25 -13.27 2.27
CA ARG A 21 16.16 -14.38 2.03
C ARG A 21 17.18 -14.06 0.93
N THR A 22 16.72 -13.53 -0.19
CA THR A 22 17.55 -13.33 -1.39
C THR A 22 18.49 -12.13 -1.27
N ILE A 23 18.03 -11.03 -0.67
CA ILE A 23 18.79 -9.78 -0.57
C ILE A 23 19.67 -9.77 0.68
N TYR A 24 19.12 -10.21 1.82
CA TYR A 24 19.78 -10.10 3.12
C TYR A 24 20.33 -11.44 3.63
N GLY A 25 20.03 -12.58 3.00
CA GLY A 25 20.55 -13.88 3.42
C GLY A 25 19.97 -14.37 4.75
N PHE A 26 18.78 -13.88 5.13
CA PHE A 26 18.10 -14.23 6.36
C PHE A 26 16.98 -15.25 6.14
N GLU A 27 16.83 -16.16 7.10
CA GLU A 27 15.67 -17.05 7.16
C GLU A 27 14.62 -16.45 8.08
N VAL A 28 13.44 -16.11 7.55
CA VAL A 28 12.34 -15.51 8.31
C VAL A 28 11.56 -16.58 9.07
N VAL A 29 11.42 -16.38 10.38
CA VAL A 29 10.69 -17.26 11.30
C VAL A 29 9.26 -16.76 11.53
N ASP A 30 9.07 -15.45 11.63
CA ASP A 30 7.77 -14.79 11.80
C ASP A 30 7.74 -13.49 10.99
N ILE A 31 6.58 -13.17 10.44
CA ILE A 31 6.35 -11.95 9.67
C ILE A 31 4.99 -11.37 10.01
N LYS A 32 4.93 -10.04 10.14
CA LYS A 32 3.70 -9.31 10.40
C LYS A 32 3.66 -8.02 9.60
N SER A 33 2.65 -7.89 8.75
CA SER A 33 2.35 -6.62 8.07
C SER A 33 2.04 -5.50 9.09
N MET A 34 2.61 -4.33 8.87
CA MET A 34 2.41 -3.14 9.72
C MET A 34 1.63 -2.05 8.99
N ILE A 35 0.99 -1.18 9.77
CA ILE A 35 0.31 0.01 9.26
C ILE A 35 1.34 0.88 8.54
N SER A 36 0.99 1.29 7.34
CA SER A 36 1.90 1.95 6.40
C SER A 36 1.08 2.80 5.43
N PHE A 37 1.63 3.92 4.98
CA PHE A 37 0.89 4.90 4.18
C PHE A 37 1.27 4.77 2.70
N ASN A 38 2.40 5.36 2.29
CA ASN A 38 2.91 5.30 0.92
C ASN A 38 3.96 4.17 0.72
N ASP A 39 4.48 3.64 1.83
CA ASP A 39 5.39 2.50 1.91
C ASP A 39 4.63 1.23 2.31
N GLN A 40 5.30 0.10 2.33
CA GLN A 40 4.80 -1.13 2.93
C GLN A 40 5.84 -1.64 3.93
N ASN A 41 5.42 -1.78 5.19
CA ASN A 41 6.31 -2.14 6.28
C ASN A 41 5.93 -3.53 6.82
N PHE A 42 6.91 -4.39 7.03
CA PHE A 42 6.77 -5.69 7.67
C PHE A 42 7.71 -5.76 8.87
N ARG A 43 7.18 -6.19 10.02
CA ARG A 43 8.03 -6.64 11.12
C ARG A 43 8.39 -8.09 10.85
N ILE A 44 9.67 -8.42 10.94
CA ILE A 44 10.17 -9.77 10.73
C ILE A 44 11.02 -10.24 11.90
N GLN A 45 10.88 -11.51 12.26
CA GLN A 45 11.82 -12.23 13.11
C GLN A 45 12.59 -13.22 12.26
N VAL A 46 13.88 -13.36 12.53
CA VAL A 46 14.77 -14.20 11.72
C VAL A 46 15.49 -15.24 12.58
N SER A 47 15.90 -16.33 11.93
CA SER A 47 16.70 -17.38 12.55
C SER A 47 18.06 -16.83 13.00
N LYS A 48 18.62 -17.41 14.07
CA LYS A 48 19.99 -17.09 14.53
C LYS A 48 21.06 -17.47 13.49
N LYS A 49 20.77 -18.43 12.62
CA LYS A 49 21.66 -18.82 11.53
C LYS A 49 21.33 -17.97 10.30
N HIS A 50 22.35 -17.32 9.72
CA HIS A 50 22.21 -16.52 8.52
C HIS A 50 23.44 -16.63 7.62
N GLN A 51 23.27 -16.19 6.37
CA GLN A 51 24.35 -16.21 5.36
C GLN A 51 25.01 -14.84 5.18
N ASN A 52 24.48 -13.79 5.82
CA ASN A 52 24.98 -12.43 5.66
C ASN A 52 26.36 -12.22 6.31
N PRO A 53 27.43 -11.90 5.55
CA PRO A 53 28.77 -11.70 6.11
C PRO A 53 28.95 -10.34 6.81
N HIS A 54 28.00 -9.42 6.67
CA HIS A 54 28.09 -8.06 7.20
C HIS A 54 27.41 -7.88 8.56
N ILE A 55 26.86 -8.97 9.12
CA ILE A 55 26.08 -8.96 10.36
C ILE A 55 26.73 -9.95 11.31
N ASN A 56 27.07 -9.48 12.51
CA ASN A 56 27.75 -10.32 13.49
C ASN A 56 26.78 -10.96 14.47
N ASN A 57 25.72 -10.23 14.83
CA ASN A 57 24.72 -10.65 15.80
C ASN A 57 23.33 -10.33 15.23
N ILE A 58 22.37 -11.23 15.48
CA ILE A 58 20.97 -11.01 15.14
C ILE A 58 20.30 -10.21 16.25
N SER A 59 19.51 -9.18 15.88
CA SER A 59 18.66 -8.47 16.84
C SER A 59 17.59 -9.39 17.42
N GLU A 60 17.46 -9.40 18.76
CA GLU A 60 16.44 -10.18 19.49
C GLU A 60 15.02 -9.63 19.26
N ASP A 61 14.91 -8.33 19.02
CA ASP A 61 13.63 -7.64 18.80
C ASP A 61 13.09 -7.77 17.37
N GLY A 62 13.92 -8.32 16.49
CA GLY A 62 13.67 -8.51 15.07
C GLY A 62 13.98 -7.25 14.26
N TYR A 63 13.52 -7.27 13.01
CA TYR A 63 13.80 -6.23 12.03
C TYR A 63 12.52 -5.67 11.41
N THR A 64 12.62 -4.49 10.83
CA THR A 64 11.56 -3.89 10.02
C THR A 64 11.98 -3.85 8.56
N LEU A 65 11.33 -4.64 7.71
CA LEU A 65 11.47 -4.55 6.25
C LEU A 65 10.54 -3.45 5.75
N LYS A 66 11.12 -2.42 5.16
CA LYS A 66 10.43 -1.28 4.58
C LYS A 66 10.57 -1.30 3.07
N ILE A 67 9.45 -1.30 2.38
CA ILE A 67 9.34 -1.35 0.94
C ILE A 67 8.76 -0.01 0.50
N ILE A 68 9.44 0.71 -0.38
CA ILE A 68 9.13 2.08 -0.75
C ILE A 68 9.01 2.16 -2.27
N ASN A 69 7.84 2.56 -2.73
CA ASN A 69 7.59 2.89 -4.13
C ASN A 69 7.46 4.41 -4.20
N THR A 70 8.55 5.12 -4.46
CA THR A 70 8.50 6.57 -4.63
C THR A 70 9.33 7.01 -5.82
N PHE A 71 8.92 8.04 -6.54
CA PHE A 71 9.76 8.68 -7.57
C PHE A 71 11.09 9.21 -6.98
N LYS A 72 11.12 9.45 -5.66
CA LYS A 72 12.33 9.78 -4.91
C LYS A 72 13.26 8.58 -4.68
N SER A 73 12.79 7.36 -4.87
CA SER A 73 13.60 6.14 -4.78
C SER A 73 14.55 6.02 -5.97
N SER A 74 14.18 6.60 -7.12
CA SER A 74 15.05 6.77 -8.29
C SER A 74 15.98 7.98 -8.22
N LEU A 75 15.87 8.84 -7.19
CA LEU A 75 16.83 9.93 -6.98
C LEU A 75 18.08 9.36 -6.32
N GLU A 76 19.15 9.25 -7.11
CA GLU A 76 20.45 8.77 -6.67
C GLU A 76 20.93 9.54 -5.43
N GLY A 77 21.36 8.81 -4.40
CA GLY A 77 21.87 9.37 -3.14
C GLY A 77 20.83 9.86 -2.13
N HIS A 78 19.54 9.95 -2.48
CA HIS A 78 18.52 10.42 -1.53
C HIS A 78 18.43 9.51 -0.31
N ILE A 79 18.37 8.20 -0.51
CA ILE A 79 18.25 7.28 0.63
C ILE A 79 19.61 7.09 1.33
N ASP A 80 20.71 7.11 0.60
CA ASP A 80 22.06 7.09 1.21
C ASP A 80 22.25 8.27 2.17
N SER A 81 21.70 9.45 1.84
CA SER A 81 21.75 10.63 2.71
C SER A 81 20.96 10.41 4.02
N ILE A 82 19.76 9.83 3.94
CA ILE A 82 18.92 9.50 5.10
C ILE A 82 19.65 8.47 5.98
N HIS A 83 20.24 7.46 5.36
CA HIS A 83 20.97 6.41 6.03
C HIS A 83 22.24 6.91 6.71
N SER A 84 22.95 7.84 6.08
CA SER A 84 24.10 8.52 6.67
C SER A 84 23.68 9.32 7.91
N ALA A 85 22.56 10.04 7.83
CA ALA A 85 22.02 10.79 8.96
C ALA A 85 21.62 9.86 10.13
N LEU A 86 20.88 8.78 9.87
CA LEU A 86 20.49 7.80 10.90
C LEU A 86 21.71 7.17 11.58
N ASN A 87 22.72 6.77 10.80
CA ASN A 87 23.98 6.25 11.33
C ASN A 87 24.72 7.29 12.18
N HIS A 88 24.73 8.56 11.77
CA HIS A 88 25.35 9.63 12.55
C HIS A 88 24.64 9.83 13.89
N LEU A 89 23.30 9.87 13.90
CA LEU A 89 22.50 10.03 15.12
C LEU A 89 22.70 8.84 16.07
N SER A 90 22.70 7.61 15.54
CA SER A 90 22.99 6.41 16.31
C SER A 90 24.38 6.46 16.97
N LYS A 91 25.41 6.89 16.23
CA LYS A 91 26.78 7.09 16.77
C LYS A 91 26.85 8.15 17.88
N LYS A 92 25.89 9.07 17.94
CA LYS A 92 25.76 10.08 19.01
C LYS A 92 24.99 9.56 20.23
N GLY A 93 24.58 8.28 20.23
CA GLY A 93 23.85 7.65 21.32
C GLY A 93 22.34 7.85 21.25
N LEU A 94 21.80 8.38 20.14
CA LEU A 94 20.36 8.49 19.95
C LEU A 94 19.78 7.15 19.50
N ARG A 95 18.68 6.73 20.12
CA ARG A 95 17.93 5.56 19.70
C ARG A 95 17.15 5.89 18.43
N VAL A 96 17.71 5.48 17.30
CA VAL A 96 17.11 5.65 15.97
C VAL A 96 17.25 4.34 15.20
N PRO A 97 16.37 4.06 14.22
CA PRO A 97 16.51 2.88 13.36
C PRO A 97 17.86 2.88 12.64
N VAL A 98 18.57 1.75 12.68
CA VAL A 98 19.86 1.58 12.00
C VAL A 98 19.68 0.74 10.73
N PRO A 99 20.07 1.26 9.56
CA PRO A 99 20.02 0.48 8.33
C PRO A 99 20.91 -0.76 8.35
N VAL A 100 20.34 -1.89 7.94
CA VAL A 100 21.06 -3.17 7.86
C VAL A 100 21.70 -3.33 6.49
N ARG A 101 22.91 -3.88 6.46
CA ARG A 101 23.61 -4.19 5.21
C ARG A 101 23.12 -5.50 4.60
N ASN A 102 22.87 -5.49 3.30
CA ASN A 102 22.54 -6.66 2.50
C ASN A 102 23.79 -7.49 2.16
N LEU A 103 23.63 -8.58 1.42
CA LEU A 103 24.73 -9.48 1.01
C LEU A 103 25.82 -8.80 0.16
N GLU A 104 25.48 -7.69 -0.51
CA GLU A 104 26.40 -6.90 -1.34
C GLU A 104 27.10 -5.79 -0.52
N GLY A 105 26.77 -5.65 0.77
CA GLY A 105 27.29 -4.60 1.66
C GLY A 105 26.55 -3.26 1.58
N ASN A 106 25.55 -3.14 0.71
CA ASN A 106 24.70 -1.96 0.55
C ASN A 106 23.59 -1.96 1.61
N THR A 107 23.03 -0.79 1.92
CA THR A 107 21.92 -0.69 2.88
C THR A 107 20.54 -0.82 2.24
N TRP A 108 20.51 -1.07 0.91
CA TRP A 108 19.33 -1.28 0.08
C TRP A 108 19.56 -2.03 -1.18
N LYS A 109 18.45 -2.39 -1.81
CA LYS A 109 18.41 -2.78 -3.20
C LYS A 109 17.14 -2.29 -3.91
N LEU A 110 17.30 -1.79 -5.13
CA LEU A 110 16.20 -1.57 -6.07
C LEU A 110 15.82 -2.91 -6.68
N GLU A 111 14.55 -3.30 -6.55
CA GLU A 111 14.07 -4.62 -6.98
C GLU A 111 12.81 -4.51 -7.82
N THR A 112 12.76 -5.27 -8.90
CA THR A 112 11.52 -5.39 -9.69
C THR A 112 10.70 -6.53 -9.11
N VAL A 113 9.66 -6.17 -8.36
CA VAL A 113 8.74 -7.15 -7.76
C VAL A 113 7.52 -7.35 -8.66
N PRO A 114 7.04 -8.60 -8.83
CA PRO A 114 5.81 -8.84 -9.55
C PRO A 114 4.65 -8.18 -8.80
N LEU A 115 3.80 -7.45 -9.53
CA LEU A 115 2.54 -6.97 -8.98
C LEU A 115 1.71 -8.20 -8.60
N LEU A 116 1.55 -8.45 -7.31
CA LEU A 116 0.51 -9.35 -6.85
C LEU A 116 -0.83 -8.64 -7.01
N ASN A 117 -1.36 -8.75 -8.22
CA ASN A 117 -2.79 -8.70 -8.49
C ASN A 117 -3.43 -10.07 -8.15
N GLU A 118 -2.97 -10.73 -7.09
CA GLU A 118 -3.70 -11.85 -6.49
C GLU A 118 -4.51 -11.31 -5.32
N GLY A 119 -5.68 -10.75 -5.63
CA GLY A 119 -6.72 -10.41 -4.64
C GLY A 119 -6.93 -8.92 -4.34
N SER A 120 -6.05 -8.03 -4.78
CA SER A 120 -6.30 -6.59 -4.79
C SER A 120 -7.33 -6.29 -5.88
N ARG A 121 -8.60 -6.34 -5.49
CA ARG A 121 -9.79 -5.93 -6.26
C ARG A 121 -9.38 -4.94 -7.35
N MET A 122 -9.38 -5.42 -8.60
CA MET A 122 -9.16 -4.58 -9.77
C MET A 122 -9.96 -3.30 -9.59
N PRO A 123 -9.43 -2.16 -10.06
CA PRO A 123 -10.26 -1.01 -10.32
C PRO A 123 -11.52 -1.42 -11.05
N ARG A 124 -12.65 -1.44 -10.35
CA ARG A 124 -13.93 -1.78 -10.97
C ARG A 124 -14.54 -0.49 -11.44
N PHE A 125 -15.23 -0.61 -12.56
CA PHE A 125 -15.93 0.49 -13.18
C PHE A 125 -16.94 1.00 -12.18
N LEU A 126 -16.72 2.22 -11.71
CA LEU A 126 -17.61 2.91 -10.81
C LEU A 126 -18.45 3.88 -11.64
N HIS A 127 -19.69 4.05 -11.22
CA HIS A 127 -20.58 5.02 -11.82
C HIS A 127 -20.06 6.45 -11.56
N GLY A 128 -19.50 6.69 -10.37
CA GLY A 128 -18.81 7.95 -10.05
C GLY A 128 -19.72 9.03 -9.48
N ASP A 129 -21.03 8.94 -9.68
CA ASP A 129 -22.07 9.78 -9.06
C ASP A 129 -23.37 8.97 -8.81
N PHE A 130 -23.24 7.80 -8.17
CA PHE A 130 -24.39 6.92 -7.97
C PHE A 130 -25.29 7.42 -6.85
N ASN A 131 -26.46 7.99 -7.20
CA ASN A 131 -27.42 8.56 -6.25
C ASN A 131 -28.88 8.37 -6.70
N ASP A 132 -29.84 8.75 -5.85
CA ASP A 132 -31.28 8.59 -6.09
C ASP A 132 -31.82 9.45 -7.24
N LEU A 133 -31.15 10.55 -7.58
CA LEU A 133 -31.47 11.37 -8.75
C LEU A 133 -31.05 10.69 -10.07
N ASN A 134 -30.05 9.80 -10.01
CA ASN A 134 -29.51 9.07 -11.15
C ASN A 134 -30.12 7.66 -11.34
N ILE A 135 -31.17 7.33 -10.56
CA ILE A 135 -31.89 6.06 -10.64
C ILE A 135 -33.37 6.32 -10.96
N LEU A 136 -33.83 5.85 -12.13
CA LEU A 136 -35.25 5.81 -12.44
C LEU A 136 -35.86 4.51 -11.93
N ALA A 137 -36.89 4.63 -11.10
CA ALA A 137 -37.67 3.50 -10.61
C ALA A 137 -39.08 3.51 -11.22
N ARG A 138 -39.57 2.32 -11.60
CA ARG A 138 -40.93 2.10 -12.07
C ARG A 138 -41.72 1.38 -10.98
N GLU A 139 -42.95 1.82 -10.75
CA GLU A 139 -43.87 1.12 -9.84
C GLU A 139 -44.38 -0.17 -10.50
N LYS A 140 -44.23 -1.31 -9.81
CA LYS A 140 -44.62 -2.63 -10.30
C LYS A 140 -46.03 -3.02 -9.87
N SER A 141 -46.51 -2.51 -8.74
CA SER A 141 -47.87 -2.73 -8.24
C SER A 141 -48.42 -1.44 -7.65
N PRO A 142 -49.55 -0.91 -8.16
CA PRO A 142 -50.18 0.31 -7.65
C PRO A 142 -51.09 0.05 -6.45
N GLU A 143 -50.82 -0.99 -5.63
CA GLU A 143 -51.64 -1.26 -4.45
C GLU A 143 -51.40 -0.20 -3.35
N PRO A 144 -52.47 0.40 -2.77
CA PRO A 144 -52.35 1.56 -1.89
C PRO A 144 -51.46 1.34 -0.65
N ASN A 145 -51.37 0.10 -0.17
CA ASN A 145 -50.66 -0.26 1.07
C ASN A 145 -49.34 -1.00 0.85
N ASN A 146 -48.94 -1.28 -0.39
CA ASN A 146 -47.70 -2.00 -0.67
C ASN A 146 -47.11 -1.60 -2.03
N ARG A 147 -46.67 -0.34 -2.12
CA ARG A 147 -46.02 0.18 -3.31
C ARG A 147 -44.65 -0.46 -3.48
N ILE A 148 -44.51 -1.27 -4.52
CA ILE A 148 -43.26 -1.94 -4.87
C ILE A 148 -42.66 -1.21 -6.07
N PHE A 149 -41.47 -0.63 -5.87
CA PHE A 149 -40.69 0.01 -6.93
C PHE A 149 -39.60 -0.93 -7.42
N VAL A 150 -39.36 -0.95 -8.73
CA VAL A 150 -38.25 -1.68 -9.36
C VAL A 150 -37.40 -0.68 -10.11
N ILE A 151 -36.07 -0.79 -9.96
CA ILE A 151 -35.10 0.01 -10.70
C ILE A 151 -35.22 -0.33 -12.18
N ASP A 152 -35.45 0.68 -13.00
CA ASP A 152 -35.69 0.55 -14.44
C ASP A 152 -34.47 1.02 -15.24
N VAL A 153 -33.90 2.18 -14.87
CA VAL A 153 -32.78 2.80 -15.60
C VAL A 153 -31.79 3.47 -14.65
N ILE A 154 -30.50 3.37 -14.94
CA ILE A 154 -29.42 4.15 -14.31
C ILE A 154 -28.92 5.17 -15.34
N LEU A 155 -28.80 6.42 -14.93
CA LEU A 155 -28.48 7.57 -15.79
C LEU A 155 -27.17 8.23 -15.36
N ASP A 156 -26.69 9.18 -16.18
CA ASP A 156 -25.55 10.06 -15.92
C ASP A 156 -24.21 9.35 -15.61
N PHE A 157 -23.54 8.92 -16.67
CA PHE A 157 -22.26 8.19 -16.62
C PHE A 157 -21.07 9.12 -16.94
N GLU A 158 -21.18 10.42 -16.67
CA GLU A 158 -20.13 11.38 -17.04
C GLU A 158 -18.91 11.32 -16.10
N ASP A 159 -19.12 10.96 -14.82
CA ASP A 159 -18.07 10.89 -13.78
C ASP A 159 -17.45 9.49 -13.60
N MET A 160 -17.63 8.62 -14.59
CA MET A 160 -17.15 7.25 -14.51
C MET A 160 -15.64 7.17 -14.36
N HIS A 161 -15.22 6.54 -13.27
CA HIS A 161 -13.82 6.32 -13.01
C HIS A 161 -13.59 4.96 -12.39
N TYR A 162 -12.32 4.59 -12.36
CA TYR A 162 -11.87 3.34 -11.83
C TYR A 162 -11.66 3.49 -10.31
N GLY A 163 -12.53 2.88 -9.49
CA GLY A 163 -12.45 2.93 -8.01
C GLY A 163 -12.64 1.58 -7.28
N ASN A 164 -12.81 1.58 -5.96
CA ASN A 164 -13.23 0.42 -5.17
C ASN A 164 -14.76 0.49 -4.99
N TYR A 165 -15.52 -0.61 -4.96
CA TYR A 165 -17.00 -0.51 -4.77
C TYR A 165 -17.44 0.19 -3.48
N VAL A 166 -16.59 0.15 -2.44
CA VAL A 166 -16.81 0.91 -1.20
C VAL A 166 -16.84 2.42 -1.46
N TRP A 167 -16.24 2.88 -2.55
CA TRP A 167 -16.29 4.25 -3.01
C TRP A 167 -17.65 4.64 -3.58
N ASP A 168 -18.30 3.84 -4.44
CA ASP A 168 -19.67 4.16 -4.91
C ASP A 168 -20.70 4.04 -3.78
N ILE A 169 -20.55 3.04 -2.89
CA ILE A 169 -21.36 2.94 -1.67
C ILE A 169 -21.07 4.13 -0.77
N GLY A 170 -19.79 4.51 -0.69
CA GLY A 170 -19.30 5.69 0.00
C GLY A 170 -19.99 6.93 -0.54
N LEU A 171 -19.92 7.21 -1.84
CA LEU A 171 -20.56 8.31 -2.54
C LEU A 171 -22.08 8.30 -2.39
N MET A 172 -22.74 7.15 -2.41
CA MET A 172 -24.19 7.06 -2.19
C MET A 172 -24.54 7.40 -0.73
N LEU A 173 -23.86 6.77 0.24
CA LEU A 173 -24.03 7.08 1.67
C LEU A 173 -23.67 8.53 1.92
N THR A 174 -22.60 8.99 1.28
CA THR A 174 -22.10 10.33 1.31
C THR A 174 -23.12 11.24 0.67
N HIS A 175 -23.78 11.02 -0.47
CA HIS A 175 -24.86 11.88 -1.01
C HIS A 175 -26.06 11.91 -0.05
N VAL A 176 -26.45 10.76 0.50
CA VAL A 176 -27.49 10.67 1.55
C VAL A 176 -27.10 11.46 2.80
N LEU A 177 -25.82 11.50 3.15
CA LEU A 177 -25.24 12.28 4.25
C LEU A 177 -24.89 13.73 3.83
N MET A 178 -24.69 13.99 2.52
CA MET A 178 -24.18 15.18 1.81
C MET A 178 -25.32 16.02 1.21
N GLY A 179 -26.55 15.67 1.58
CA GLY A 179 -27.38 16.67 2.24
C GLY A 179 -26.62 17.58 3.24
N GLN A 180 -25.40 17.21 3.69
CA GLN A 180 -24.31 18.05 4.19
C GLN A 180 -22.87 17.65 3.71
N HIS A 181 -22.38 18.25 2.61
CA HIS A 181 -20.96 18.59 2.25
C HIS A 181 -19.88 17.56 1.75
N ASP A 182 -19.36 17.87 0.54
CA ASP A 182 -18.39 17.24 -0.43
C ASP A 182 -17.01 16.71 0.09
N PHE A 183 -16.28 15.74 -0.51
CA PHE A 183 -15.59 15.68 -1.82
C PHE A 183 -14.91 14.30 -2.12
N GLY A 184 -14.49 14.01 -3.38
CA GLY A 184 -13.82 12.76 -3.84
C GLY A 184 -12.46 12.88 -4.60
N CYS A 185 -11.79 11.76 -5.02
CA CYS A 185 -10.79 11.64 -6.14
C CYS A 185 -10.23 10.19 -6.44
N SER A 186 -9.52 9.95 -7.58
CA SER A 186 -9.11 8.65 -8.24
C SER A 186 -7.58 8.45 -8.63
N ARG A 187 -7.17 7.56 -9.61
CA ARG A 187 -6.16 6.41 -9.57
C ARG A 187 -4.88 6.30 -10.51
N GLY A 188 -3.81 5.49 -10.17
CA GLY A 188 -2.85 4.73 -11.07
C GLY A 188 -1.50 4.05 -10.50
N SER A 189 -0.53 3.49 -11.31
CA SER A 189 0.46 2.34 -11.07
C SER A 189 2.05 2.51 -11.18
N TRP A 190 2.95 1.78 -10.41
CA TRP A 190 4.46 2.01 -10.25
C TRP A 190 5.44 0.85 -9.80
N THR A 191 6.79 1.10 -9.78
CA THR A 191 8.00 0.27 -9.40
C THR A 191 8.60 0.48 -7.97
N CYS A 192 9.29 -0.49 -7.32
CA CYS A 192 9.57 -0.46 -5.86
C CYS A 192 11.04 -0.72 -5.38
N ILE A 193 11.45 -0.20 -4.20
CA ILE A 193 12.76 -0.43 -3.50
C ILE A 193 12.55 -1.01 -2.10
N SER A 194 13.40 -1.93 -1.61
CA SER A 194 13.30 -2.53 -0.26
C SER A 194 14.52 -2.23 0.64
N TRP A 195 14.27 -2.15 1.96
CA TRP A 195 15.21 -1.72 3.02
C TRP A 195 14.92 -2.46 4.33
N LEU A 196 15.92 -2.72 5.19
CA LEU A 196 15.76 -3.40 6.47
C LEU A 196 16.35 -2.59 7.63
N PHE A 197 15.61 -2.42 8.73
CA PHE A 197 16.05 -1.74 9.95
C PHE A 197 16.14 -2.69 11.15
N GLU A 198 17.13 -2.50 12.02
CA GLU A 198 17.11 -3.04 13.38
C GLU A 198 16.18 -2.21 14.27
N SER A 199 15.40 -2.91 15.10
CA SER A 199 14.49 -2.32 16.09
C SER A 199 15.24 -1.87 17.34
#